data_AF-A0A8J2QP32-F1
#
_entry.id   AF-A0A8J2QP32-F1
#
_cell.length_a   1.000
_cell.length_b   1.000
_cell.length_c   1.000
_cell.angle_alpha   90.00
_cell.angle_beta   90.00
_cell.angle_gamma   90.00
#
_symmetry.space_group_name_H-M   'P 1'
#
loop_
_entity.id
_entity.type
_entity.pdbx_description
1 polymer ?
#
loop_
_entity_poly.entity_id
_entity_poly.type
_entity_poly.pdbx_seq_one_letter_code
_entity_poly.pdbx_strand_id
1 'polypeptide(L)'
;MIDDTEDAKAREAEIEMKRNISRLSSAHYNIINDRKPYEEPKSLAHLTVKYNRKIYGKYGIASGVNPNICWPTKQEIADKKEFESVAFPYTIKEMMETAAENRRQQNLKIELREKDVAAKFAKLDQWKKELNSKIAKKAAEVQAAKQKKERLVEEVRRHFGFTLDPRDERFQEMLAKREKEQKKQEKLAKREAKEKNMIAKLQQQNIEINEKS
;
A
#
# COMPACT_ATOMS: atom_id res chain seq x y z
N MET A 1 -12.96 -18.35 -86.38
CA MET A 1 -13.96 -18.94 -85.45
C MET A 1 -13.54 -18.71 -84.00
N ILE A 2 -13.22 -17.47 -83.63
CA ILE A 2 -12.82 -17.10 -82.25
C ILE A 2 -13.68 -15.92 -81.76
N ASP A 3 -14.07 -15.01 -82.66
CA ASP A 3 -14.91 -13.84 -82.36
C ASP A 3 -16.31 -14.17 -81.80
N ASP A 4 -16.97 -15.24 -82.27
CA ASP A 4 -18.34 -15.59 -81.83
C ASP A 4 -18.44 -15.88 -80.32
N THR A 5 -17.32 -16.32 -79.70
CA THR A 5 -17.27 -16.70 -78.28
C THR A 5 -17.12 -15.51 -77.34
N GLU A 6 -16.43 -14.44 -77.77
CA GLU A 6 -16.30 -13.21 -76.98
C GLU A 6 -17.58 -12.38 -77.08
N ASP A 7 -18.14 -12.28 -78.28
CA ASP A 7 -19.41 -11.59 -78.52
C ASP A 7 -20.58 -12.25 -77.76
N ALA A 8 -20.61 -13.58 -77.67
CA ALA A 8 -21.61 -14.30 -76.87
C ALA A 8 -21.50 -13.97 -75.37
N LYS A 9 -20.27 -13.92 -74.82
CA LYS A 9 -20.03 -13.56 -73.40
C LYS A 9 -20.38 -12.10 -73.12
N ALA A 10 -20.07 -11.19 -74.05
CA ALA A 10 -20.43 -9.78 -73.93
C ALA A 10 -21.96 -9.61 -73.90
N ARG A 11 -22.68 -10.35 -74.76
CA ARG A 11 -24.14 -10.35 -74.80
C ARG A 11 -24.75 -10.92 -73.51
N GLU A 12 -24.18 -11.99 -72.96
CA GLU A 12 -24.62 -12.58 -71.70
C GLU A 12 -24.39 -11.63 -70.52
N ALA A 13 -23.24 -10.97 -70.45
CA ALA A 13 -22.95 -9.95 -69.44
C ALA A 13 -23.92 -8.76 -69.52
N GLU A 14 -24.30 -8.33 -70.73
CA GLU A 14 -25.30 -7.27 -70.92
C GLU A 14 -26.69 -7.70 -70.42
N ILE A 15 -27.08 -8.95 -70.65
CA ILE A 15 -28.33 -9.52 -70.14
C ILE A 15 -28.30 -9.59 -68.60
N GLU A 16 -27.20 -10.02 -68.00
CA GLU A 16 -27.03 -10.04 -66.54
C GLU A 16 -27.12 -8.63 -65.93
N MET A 17 -26.52 -7.63 -66.58
CA MET A 17 -26.66 -6.24 -66.14
C MET A 17 -28.11 -5.78 -66.16
N LYS A 18 -28.88 -6.11 -67.20
CA LYS A 18 -30.31 -5.77 -67.29
C LYS A 18 -31.17 -6.50 -66.26
N ARG A 19 -30.77 -7.71 -65.82
CA ARG A 19 -31.44 -8.46 -64.75
C ARG A 19 -31.24 -7.85 -63.36
N ASN A 20 -30.18 -7.06 -63.16
CA ASN A 20 -29.90 -6.44 -61.87
C ASN A 20 -30.84 -5.27 -61.56
N ILE A 21 -31.95 -5.55 -60.89
CA ILE A 21 -32.94 -4.54 -60.44
C ILE A 21 -32.62 -3.91 -59.07
N SER A 22 -31.52 -4.30 -58.42
CA SER A 22 -31.22 -3.91 -57.03
C SER A 22 -30.93 -2.42 -56.83
N ARG A 23 -30.64 -1.68 -57.92
CA ARG A 23 -30.19 -0.27 -57.90
C ARG A 23 -28.95 -0.02 -57.04
N LEU A 24 -28.26 -1.07 -56.61
CA LEU A 24 -27.03 -0.97 -55.84
C LEU A 24 -25.86 -0.62 -56.76
N SER A 25 -24.86 0.06 -56.19
CA SER A 25 -23.56 0.16 -56.86
C SER A 25 -22.98 -1.23 -57.09
N SER A 26 -22.29 -1.42 -58.22
CA SER A 26 -21.61 -2.68 -58.56
C SER A 26 -20.81 -3.27 -57.39
N ALA A 27 -20.13 -2.43 -56.61
CA ALA A 27 -19.39 -2.88 -55.43
C ALA A 27 -20.27 -3.47 -54.32
N HIS A 28 -21.40 -2.81 -54.01
CA HIS A 28 -22.34 -3.28 -53.01
C HIS A 28 -23.08 -4.53 -53.48
N TYR A 29 -23.41 -4.59 -54.77
CA TYR A 29 -23.97 -5.79 -55.39
C TYR A 29 -23.00 -6.98 -55.28
N ASN A 30 -21.71 -6.78 -55.55
CA ASN A 30 -20.70 -7.82 -55.40
C ASN A 30 -20.55 -8.28 -53.95
N ILE A 31 -20.60 -7.37 -52.97
CA ILE A 31 -20.54 -7.71 -51.54
C ILE A 31 -21.68 -8.65 -51.14
N ILE A 32 -22.90 -8.41 -51.62
CA ILE A 32 -24.07 -9.23 -51.30
C ILE A 32 -23.98 -10.62 -51.95
N ASN A 33 -23.38 -10.70 -53.13
CA ASN A 33 -23.22 -11.96 -53.87
C ASN A 33 -21.91 -12.69 -53.55
N ASP A 34 -21.24 -12.34 -52.44
CA ASP A 34 -19.94 -12.89 -52.03
C ASP A 34 -18.86 -12.86 -53.13
N ARG A 35 -18.87 -11.79 -53.93
CA ARG A 35 -17.86 -11.49 -54.95
C ARG A 35 -16.97 -10.32 -54.51
N LYS A 36 -15.80 -10.21 -55.14
CA LYS A 36 -14.85 -9.13 -54.89
C LYS A 36 -15.51 -7.76 -55.15
N PRO A 37 -15.50 -6.81 -54.19
CA PRO A 37 -16.25 -5.56 -54.32
C PRO A 37 -15.68 -4.58 -55.34
N TYR A 38 -14.35 -4.50 -55.46
CA TYR A 38 -13.69 -3.56 -56.34
C TYR A 38 -12.65 -4.30 -57.16
N GLU A 39 -12.70 -4.14 -58.48
CA GLU A 39 -11.63 -4.64 -59.35
C GLU A 39 -10.37 -3.79 -59.23
N GLU A 40 -10.55 -2.46 -59.23
CA GLU A 40 -9.49 -1.48 -59.08
C GLU A 40 -9.47 -0.85 -57.67
N PRO A 41 -8.27 -0.56 -57.14
CA PRO A 41 -8.12 0.06 -55.83
C PRO A 41 -8.60 1.53 -55.83
N LYS A 42 -9.78 1.77 -55.24
CA LYS A 42 -10.35 3.14 -55.08
C LYS A 42 -9.73 3.99 -53.95
N SER A 43 -9.00 3.37 -53.02
CA SER A 43 -8.42 4.04 -51.86
C SER A 43 -7.02 3.48 -51.60
N LEU A 44 -6.15 4.30 -51.00
CA LEU A 44 -4.81 3.87 -50.56
C LEU A 44 -4.88 2.66 -49.60
N ALA A 45 -5.97 2.55 -48.83
CA ALA A 45 -6.19 1.40 -47.96
C ALA A 45 -6.26 0.08 -48.75
N HIS A 46 -6.79 0.10 -49.98
CA HIS A 46 -6.91 -1.08 -50.83
C HIS A 46 -5.55 -1.57 -51.34
N LEU A 47 -4.55 -0.68 -51.41
CA LEU A 47 -3.19 -1.03 -51.81
C LEU A 47 -2.39 -1.70 -50.68
N THR A 48 -2.90 -1.65 -49.44
CA THR A 48 -2.18 -2.22 -48.30
C THR A 48 -2.20 -3.75 -48.30
N VAL A 49 -1.10 -4.34 -47.81
CA VAL A 49 -0.98 -5.79 -47.57
C VAL A 49 -2.13 -6.31 -46.69
N LYS A 50 -2.51 -5.53 -45.66
CA LYS A 50 -3.60 -5.86 -44.74
C LYS A 50 -4.95 -6.03 -45.46
N TYR A 51 -5.27 -5.12 -46.39
CA TYR A 51 -6.51 -5.20 -47.15
C TYR A 51 -6.53 -6.41 -48.07
N ASN A 52 -5.42 -6.66 -48.79
CA ASN A 52 -5.30 -7.81 -49.69
C ASN A 52 -5.42 -9.14 -48.92
N ARG A 53 -4.80 -9.26 -47.74
CA ARG A 53 -4.98 -10.41 -46.84
C ARG A 53 -6.44 -10.60 -46.42
N LYS A 54 -7.16 -9.50 -46.11
CA LYS A 54 -8.58 -9.54 -45.72
C LYS A 54 -9.47 -9.99 -46.89
N ILE A 55 -9.22 -9.48 -48.08
CA ILE A 55 -9.95 -9.83 -49.30
C ILE A 55 -9.72 -11.29 -49.68
N TYR A 56 -8.47 -11.77 -49.61
CA TYR A 56 -8.16 -13.18 -49.81
C TYR A 56 -8.82 -14.07 -48.75
N GLY A 57 -8.83 -13.65 -47.48
CA GLY A 57 -9.50 -14.40 -46.41
C GLY A 57 -11.02 -14.53 -46.60
N LYS A 58 -11.67 -13.53 -47.23
CA LYS A 58 -13.13 -13.55 -47.46
C LYS A 58 -13.52 -14.30 -48.75
N TYR A 59 -12.79 -14.08 -49.85
CA TYR A 59 -13.19 -14.57 -51.18
C TYR A 59 -12.25 -15.65 -51.73
N GLY A 60 -11.19 -16.01 -51.02
CA GLY A 60 -10.25 -17.06 -51.40
C GLY A 60 -9.55 -16.76 -52.73
N ILE A 61 -9.37 -17.81 -53.54
CA ILE A 61 -8.69 -17.73 -54.85
C ILE A 61 -9.44 -16.80 -55.82
N ALA A 62 -10.77 -16.72 -55.71
CA ALA A 62 -11.60 -15.85 -56.56
C ALA A 62 -11.28 -14.35 -56.40
N SER A 63 -10.56 -13.97 -55.33
CA SER A 63 -10.06 -12.61 -55.16
C SER A 63 -8.95 -12.21 -56.13
N GLY A 64 -8.27 -13.18 -56.75
CA GLY A 64 -7.09 -12.95 -57.59
C GLY A 64 -5.85 -12.51 -56.80
N VAL A 65 -5.90 -12.50 -55.47
CA VAL A 65 -4.75 -12.14 -54.62
C VAL A 65 -3.83 -13.36 -54.47
N ASN A 66 -2.52 -13.15 -54.62
CA ASN A 66 -1.53 -14.21 -54.41
C ASN A 66 -1.50 -14.63 -52.92
N PRO A 67 -1.71 -15.93 -52.60
CA PRO A 67 -1.74 -16.43 -51.21
C PRO A 67 -0.44 -16.20 -50.43
N ASN A 68 0.71 -16.07 -51.11
CA ASN A 68 2.00 -15.84 -50.46
C ASN A 68 2.00 -14.58 -49.58
N ILE A 69 1.17 -13.60 -49.92
CA ILE A 69 1.04 -12.37 -49.15
C ILE A 69 0.59 -12.63 -47.70
N CYS A 70 -0.10 -13.74 -47.42
CA CYS A 70 -0.59 -14.11 -46.08
C CYS A 70 0.54 -14.49 -45.12
N TRP A 71 1.70 -14.88 -45.63
CA TRP A 71 2.87 -15.18 -44.83
C TRP A 71 3.72 -13.92 -44.60
N PRO A 72 4.36 -13.80 -43.42
CA PRO A 72 5.26 -12.69 -43.15
C PRO A 72 6.53 -12.81 -43.99
N THR A 73 7.15 -11.67 -44.26
CA THR A 73 8.45 -11.64 -44.93
C THR A 73 9.57 -12.03 -43.97
N LYS A 74 10.75 -12.38 -44.50
CA LYS A 74 11.92 -12.71 -43.65
C LYS A 74 12.30 -11.56 -42.70
N GLN A 75 12.15 -10.31 -43.16
CA GLN A 75 12.38 -9.11 -42.35
C GLN A 75 11.33 -9.02 -41.22
N GLU A 76 10.03 -9.13 -41.53
CA GLU A 76 8.98 -9.12 -40.52
C GLU A 76 9.14 -10.24 -39.46
N ILE A 77 9.69 -11.40 -39.85
CA ILE A 77 10.00 -12.48 -38.92
C ILE A 77 11.17 -12.10 -38.00
N ALA A 78 12.23 -11.47 -38.54
CA ALA A 78 13.36 -11.02 -37.74
C ALA A 78 12.93 -9.94 -36.74
N ASP A 79 12.18 -8.93 -37.19
CA ASP A 79 11.65 -7.86 -36.34
C ASP A 79 10.78 -8.40 -35.20
N LYS A 80 9.93 -9.41 -35.50
CA LYS A 80 9.10 -10.06 -34.48
C LYS A 80 9.93 -10.83 -33.46
N LYS A 81 10.99 -11.51 -33.89
CA LYS A 81 11.89 -12.24 -32.99
C LYS A 81 12.67 -11.30 -32.08
N GLU A 82 13.12 -10.16 -32.61
CA GLU A 82 13.78 -9.11 -31.81
C GLU A 82 12.80 -8.48 -30.81
N PHE A 83 11.57 -8.20 -31.25
CA PHE A 83 10.54 -7.70 -30.35
C PHE A 83 10.24 -8.69 -29.23
N GLU A 84 10.10 -9.98 -29.54
CA GLU A 84 9.82 -11.02 -28.56
C GLU A 84 10.98 -11.16 -27.56
N SER A 85 12.23 -11.13 -28.02
CA SER A 85 13.39 -11.24 -27.14
C SER A 85 13.56 -10.03 -26.21
N VAL A 86 13.20 -8.82 -26.67
CA VAL A 86 13.29 -7.60 -25.87
C VAL A 86 12.10 -7.44 -24.92
N ALA A 87 10.88 -7.67 -25.41
CA ALA A 87 9.67 -7.49 -24.62
C ALA A 87 9.44 -8.64 -23.62
N PHE A 88 9.82 -9.86 -24.00
CA PHE A 88 9.62 -11.08 -23.22
C PHE A 88 10.94 -11.87 -23.11
N PRO A 89 11.93 -11.35 -22.36
CA PRO A 89 13.27 -11.94 -22.32
C PRO A 89 13.33 -13.27 -21.57
N TYR A 90 12.36 -13.54 -20.68
CA TYR A 90 12.36 -14.73 -19.84
C TYR A 90 11.50 -15.84 -20.41
N THR A 91 11.99 -17.06 -20.30
CA THR A 91 11.20 -18.26 -20.59
C THR A 91 10.14 -18.49 -19.52
N ILE A 92 9.08 -19.23 -19.88
CA ILE A 92 8.01 -19.58 -18.94
C ILE A 92 8.56 -20.28 -17.67
N LYS A 93 9.60 -21.10 -17.81
CA LYS A 93 10.23 -21.79 -16.68
C LYS A 93 10.89 -20.81 -15.71
N GLU A 94 11.69 -19.87 -16.22
CA GLU A 94 12.33 -18.83 -15.40
C GLU A 94 11.29 -17.93 -14.72
N MET A 95 10.19 -17.60 -15.42
CA MET A 95 9.08 -16.87 -14.81
C MET A 95 8.42 -17.65 -13.66
N MET A 96 8.30 -18.97 -13.78
CA MET A 96 7.75 -19.81 -12.71
C MET A 96 8.70 -19.89 -11.52
N GLU A 97 10.01 -20.03 -11.76
CA GLU A 97 11.03 -20.08 -10.71
C GLU A 97 11.12 -18.76 -9.95
N THR A 98 11.15 -17.63 -10.66
CA THR A 98 11.15 -16.29 -10.05
C THR A 98 9.88 -16.06 -9.23
N ALA A 99 8.71 -16.49 -9.72
CA ALA A 99 7.46 -16.41 -8.96
C ALA A 99 7.49 -17.30 -7.70
N ALA A 100 8.05 -18.51 -7.79
CA ALA A 100 8.20 -19.42 -6.66
C ALA A 100 9.13 -18.82 -5.58
N GLU A 101 10.26 -18.25 -5.99
CA GLU A 101 11.20 -17.62 -5.08
C GLU A 101 10.58 -16.38 -4.41
N ASN A 102 9.88 -15.55 -5.17
CA ASN A 102 9.15 -14.40 -4.61
C ASN A 102 8.13 -14.83 -3.55
N ARG A 103 7.37 -15.91 -3.78
CA ARG A 103 6.43 -16.46 -2.78
C ARG A 103 7.17 -16.95 -1.53
N ARG A 104 8.30 -17.65 -1.70
CA ARG A 104 9.14 -18.10 -0.59
C ARG A 104 9.62 -16.93 0.26
N GLN A 105 10.13 -15.88 -0.37
CA GLN A 105 10.60 -14.67 0.31
C GLN A 105 9.47 -13.94 1.06
N GLN A 106 8.28 -13.86 0.49
CA GLN A 106 7.11 -13.28 1.17
C GLN A 106 6.71 -14.10 2.40
N ASN A 107 6.67 -15.43 2.27
CA ASN A 107 6.35 -16.31 3.39
C ASN A 107 7.36 -16.17 4.53
N LEU A 108 8.66 -16.11 4.20
CA LEU A 108 9.71 -15.89 5.20
C LEU A 108 9.54 -14.54 5.91
N LYS A 109 9.18 -13.46 5.19
CA LYS A 109 8.91 -12.15 5.80
C LYS A 109 7.72 -12.19 6.74
N ILE A 110 6.65 -12.89 6.36
CA ILE A 110 5.47 -13.07 7.20
C ILE A 110 5.84 -13.86 8.46
N GLU A 111 6.55 -14.97 8.32
CA GLU A 111 6.97 -15.81 9.44
C GLU A 111 7.88 -15.05 10.43
N LEU A 112 8.84 -14.26 9.93
CA LEU A 112 9.69 -13.42 10.77
C LEU A 112 8.88 -12.36 11.51
N ARG A 113 7.91 -11.73 10.84
CA ARG A 113 7.01 -10.75 11.45
C ARG A 113 6.15 -11.40 12.53
N GLU A 114 5.60 -12.58 12.28
CA GLU A 114 4.79 -13.33 13.25
C GLU A 114 5.60 -13.72 14.48
N LYS A 115 6.85 -14.18 14.30
CA LYS A 115 7.78 -14.46 15.40
C LYS A 115 8.06 -13.23 16.26
N ASP A 116 8.34 -12.09 15.64
CA ASP A 116 8.57 -10.82 16.35
C ASP A 116 7.32 -10.33 17.10
N VAL A 117 6.15 -10.41 16.45
CA VAL A 117 4.87 -10.06 17.10
C VAL A 117 4.59 -10.97 18.28
N ALA A 118 4.78 -12.29 18.15
CA ALA A 118 4.59 -13.23 19.24
C ALA A 118 5.53 -12.93 20.44
N ALA A 119 6.80 -12.62 20.17
CA ALA A 119 7.76 -12.25 21.21
C ALA A 119 7.38 -10.95 21.94
N LYS A 120 6.85 -9.95 21.21
CA LYS A 120 6.33 -8.71 21.81
C LYS A 120 5.05 -8.95 22.59
N PHE A 121 4.16 -9.81 22.10
CA PHE A 121 2.91 -10.16 22.77
C PHE A 121 3.15 -10.85 24.11
N ALA A 122 4.17 -11.71 24.20
CA ALA A 122 4.57 -12.33 25.46
C ALA A 122 4.98 -11.29 26.54
N LYS A 123 5.56 -10.15 26.14
CA LYS A 123 5.99 -9.07 27.05
C LYS A 123 4.89 -8.03 27.32
N LEU A 124 3.79 -8.08 26.57
CA LEU A 124 2.75 -7.05 26.57
C LEU A 124 2.04 -6.94 27.91
N ASP A 125 1.77 -8.06 28.58
CA ASP A 125 1.12 -8.04 29.90
C ASP A 125 2.02 -7.44 30.99
N GLN A 126 3.34 -7.67 30.91
CA GLN A 126 4.30 -7.01 31.78
C GLN A 126 4.29 -5.50 31.55
N TRP A 127 4.36 -5.05 30.29
CA TRP A 127 4.33 -3.62 29.95
C TRP A 127 3.03 -2.94 30.38
N LYS A 128 1.88 -3.60 30.26
CA LYS A 128 0.60 -3.10 30.78
C LYS A 128 0.63 -2.90 32.29
N LYS A 129 1.16 -3.88 33.04
CA LYS A 129 1.29 -3.78 34.51
C LYS A 129 2.23 -2.64 34.91
N GLU A 130 3.37 -2.51 34.25
CA GLU A 130 4.32 -1.42 34.51
C GLU A 130 3.72 -0.04 34.21
N LEU A 131 2.97 0.10 33.12
CA LEU A 131 2.27 1.33 32.76
C LEU A 131 1.20 1.68 33.80
N ASN A 132 0.33 0.73 34.15
CA ASN A 132 -0.70 0.94 35.15
C ASN A 132 -0.11 1.29 36.52
N SER A 133 1.01 0.67 36.90
CA SER A 133 1.73 1.02 38.14
C SER A 133 2.25 2.46 38.10
N LYS A 134 2.81 2.91 36.98
CA LYS A 134 3.25 4.31 36.82
C LYS A 134 2.09 5.29 36.89
N ILE A 135 0.96 4.97 36.25
CA ILE A 135 -0.27 5.78 36.31
C ILE A 135 -0.78 5.87 37.75
N ALA A 136 -0.87 4.75 38.46
CA ALA A 136 -1.32 4.70 39.85
C ALA A 136 -0.40 5.52 40.78
N LYS A 137 0.92 5.41 40.62
CA LYS A 137 1.90 6.22 41.37
C LYS A 137 1.71 7.71 41.13
N LYS A 138 1.61 8.13 39.85
CA LYS A 138 1.36 9.53 39.48
C LYS A 138 0.02 10.04 40.04
N ALA A 139 -1.03 9.23 39.96
CA ALA A 139 -2.33 9.58 40.53
C ALA A 139 -2.27 9.75 42.05
N ALA A 140 -1.58 8.84 42.76
CA ALA A 140 -1.37 8.93 44.20
C ALA A 140 -0.55 10.16 44.60
N GLU A 141 0.51 10.49 43.85
CA GLU A 141 1.31 11.71 44.07
C GLU A 141 0.45 12.98 43.92
N VAL A 142 -0.38 13.04 42.87
CA VAL A 142 -1.29 14.18 42.64
C VAL A 142 -2.34 14.29 43.75
N GLN A 143 -2.93 13.18 44.18
CA GLN A 143 -3.91 13.17 45.28
C GLN A 143 -3.26 13.57 46.61
N ALA A 144 -2.05 13.06 46.91
CA ALA A 144 -1.31 13.45 48.10
C ALA A 144 -0.94 14.95 48.08
N ALA A 145 -0.54 15.49 46.93
CA ALA A 145 -0.29 16.91 46.76
C ALA A 145 -1.57 17.75 46.97
N LYS A 146 -2.71 17.29 46.44
CA LYS A 146 -4.01 17.93 46.63
C LYS A 146 -4.42 17.93 48.11
N GLN A 147 -4.32 16.79 48.79
CA GLN A 147 -4.63 16.65 50.21
C GLN A 147 -3.69 17.49 51.09
N LYS A 148 -2.39 17.53 50.78
CA LYS A 148 -1.44 18.40 51.48
C LYS A 148 -1.83 19.87 51.33
N LYS A 149 -2.15 20.30 50.11
CA LYS A 149 -2.61 21.67 49.83
C LYS A 149 -3.91 22.00 50.57
N GLU A 150 -4.88 21.08 50.56
CA GLU A 150 -6.17 21.24 51.23
C GLU A 150 -6.02 21.31 52.76
N ARG A 151 -5.17 20.46 53.36
CA ARG A 151 -4.82 20.56 54.79
C ARG A 151 -4.19 21.90 55.14
N LEU A 152 -3.26 22.37 54.31
CA LEU A 152 -2.59 23.66 54.52
C LEU A 152 -3.57 24.82 54.46
N VAL A 153 -4.47 24.80 53.48
CA VAL A 153 -5.52 25.81 53.31
C VAL A 153 -6.49 25.80 54.50
N GLU A 154 -6.89 24.62 54.98
CA GLU A 154 -7.79 24.47 56.12
C GLU A 154 -7.15 24.91 57.45
N GLU A 155 -5.88 24.59 57.69
CA GLU A 155 -5.13 25.06 58.86
C GLU A 155 -5.02 26.59 58.89
N VAL A 156 -4.73 27.20 57.73
CA VAL A 156 -4.70 28.66 57.58
C VAL A 156 -6.09 29.25 57.79
N ARG A 157 -7.16 28.63 57.25
CA ARG A 157 -8.55 29.07 57.44
C ARG A 157 -8.97 29.03 58.92
N ARG A 158 -8.56 27.98 59.66
CA ARG A 158 -8.79 27.86 61.12
C ARG A 158 -8.05 28.92 61.93
N HIS A 159 -6.87 29.34 61.50
CA HIS A 159 -6.11 30.40 62.16
C HIS A 159 -6.73 31.79 61.97
N PHE A 160 -7.41 32.04 60.86
CA PHE A 160 -8.07 33.33 60.60
C PHE A 160 -9.51 33.40 61.11
N GLY A 161 -10.20 32.27 61.33
CA GLY A 161 -11.52 32.23 61.97
C GLY A 161 -12.69 32.76 61.12
N PHE A 162 -12.43 33.28 59.91
CA PHE A 162 -13.41 33.76 58.94
C PHE A 162 -13.14 33.17 57.55
N THR A 163 -14.14 33.16 56.66
CA THR A 163 -14.00 32.65 55.28
C THR A 163 -13.22 33.64 54.41
N LEU A 164 -11.89 33.58 54.45
CA LEU A 164 -11.01 34.34 53.55
C LEU A 164 -10.95 33.69 52.15
N ASP A 165 -10.94 34.52 51.11
CA ASP A 165 -10.86 34.08 49.71
C ASP A 165 -9.41 33.70 49.36
N PRO A 166 -9.12 32.53 48.75
CA PRO A 166 -7.74 32.06 48.49
C PRO A 166 -6.86 32.95 47.60
N ARG A 167 -7.43 34.01 47.01
CA ARG A 167 -6.73 34.99 46.16
C ARG A 167 -6.25 36.23 46.92
N ASP A 168 -6.58 36.37 48.21
CA ASP A 168 -6.17 37.51 49.05
C ASP A 168 -4.65 37.48 49.36
N GLU A 169 -3.99 38.64 49.29
CA GLU A 169 -2.54 38.80 49.50
C GLU A 169 -2.11 38.35 50.90
N ARG A 170 -2.93 38.63 51.93
CA ARG A 170 -2.64 38.23 53.32
C ARG A 170 -2.68 36.71 53.51
N PHE A 171 -3.53 36.03 52.76
CA PHE A 171 -3.63 34.58 52.76
C PHE A 171 -2.39 33.95 52.11
N GLN A 172 -1.93 34.51 50.99
CA GLN A 172 -0.75 34.03 50.27
C GLN A 172 0.54 34.21 51.07
N GLU A 173 0.71 35.35 51.77
CA GLU A 173 1.87 35.57 52.62
C GLU A 173 1.95 34.60 53.80
N MET A 174 0.81 34.32 54.45
CA MET A 174 0.76 33.39 55.58
C MET A 174 0.91 31.92 55.14
N LEU A 175 0.32 31.55 54.00
CA LEU A 175 0.53 30.25 53.37
C LEU A 175 2.01 30.05 53.01
N ALA A 176 2.66 31.07 52.43
CA ALA A 176 4.09 31.01 52.08
C ALA A 176 5.01 30.93 53.32
N LYS A 177 4.67 31.59 54.44
CA LYS A 177 5.41 31.47 55.70
C LYS A 177 5.30 30.05 56.28
N ARG A 178 4.09 29.47 56.29
CA ARG A 178 3.87 28.10 56.79
C ARG A 178 4.46 27.03 55.88
N GLU A 179 4.42 27.20 54.56
CA GLU A 179 5.13 26.33 53.62
C GLU A 179 6.64 26.34 53.86
N LYS A 180 7.24 27.51 54.12
CA LYS A 180 8.68 27.61 54.45
C LYS A 180 9.03 26.90 55.74
N GLU A 181 8.19 26.99 56.77
CA GLU A 181 8.37 26.28 58.05
C GLU A 181 8.24 24.77 57.89
N GLN A 182 7.18 24.29 57.24
CA GLN A 182 7.01 22.84 56.98
C GLN A 182 8.14 22.29 56.11
N LYS A 183 8.60 23.05 55.09
CA LYS A 183 9.74 22.66 54.26
C LYS A 183 11.06 22.62 55.04
N LYS A 184 11.23 23.48 56.05
CA LYS A 184 12.39 23.46 56.95
C LYS A 184 12.35 22.24 57.86
N GLN A 185 11.19 21.89 58.40
CA GLN A 185 11.01 20.68 59.21
C GLN A 185 11.16 19.39 58.39
N GLU A 186 10.59 19.32 57.19
CA GLU A 186 10.78 18.17 56.29
C GLU A 186 12.27 17.99 55.90
N LYS A 187 13.03 19.08 55.74
CA LYS A 187 14.48 19.01 55.48
C LYS A 187 15.26 18.48 56.66
N LEU A 188 14.93 18.91 57.89
CA LEU A 188 15.57 18.42 59.11
C LEU A 188 15.24 16.94 59.33
N ALA A 189 13.97 16.54 59.21
CA ALA A 189 13.55 15.15 59.31
C ALA A 189 14.20 14.26 58.23
N LYS A 190 14.37 14.76 56.99
CA LYS A 190 15.12 14.04 55.95
C LYS A 190 16.60 13.90 56.27
N ARG A 191 17.21 14.89 56.94
CA ARG A 191 18.61 14.82 57.36
C ARG A 191 18.79 13.78 58.47
N GLU A 192 17.93 13.80 59.48
CA GLU A 192 17.91 12.82 60.56
C GLU A 192 17.62 11.39 60.06
N ALA A 193 16.70 11.22 59.10
CA ALA A 193 16.41 9.90 58.51
C ALA A 193 17.61 9.36 57.70
N LYS A 194 18.35 10.24 57.01
CA LYS A 194 19.59 9.86 56.33
C LYS A 194 20.69 9.48 57.32
N GLU A 195 20.84 10.23 58.41
CA GLU A 195 21.80 9.94 59.48
C GLU A 195 21.47 8.60 60.17
N LYS A 196 20.19 8.33 60.47
CA LYS A 196 19.74 7.04 61.01
C LYS A 196 19.97 5.86 60.06
N ASN A 197 19.70 6.04 58.76
CA ASN A 197 19.98 5.00 57.75
C ASN A 197 21.48 4.76 57.56
N MET A 198 22.32 5.79 57.72
CA MET A 198 23.77 5.66 57.66
C MET A 198 24.31 4.92 58.89
N ILE A 199 23.80 5.24 60.09
CA ILE A 199 24.12 4.53 61.33
C ILE A 199 23.68 3.07 61.27
N ALA A 200 22.48 2.79 60.74
CA ALA A 200 21.99 1.41 60.57
C ALA A 200 22.85 0.61 59.58
N LYS A 201 23.30 1.21 58.47
CA LYS A 201 24.26 0.57 57.55
C LYS A 201 25.62 0.32 58.20
N LEU A 202 26.13 1.25 59.01
CA LEU A 202 27.39 1.10 59.74
C LEU A 202 27.29 0.03 60.83
N GLN A 203 26.14 -0.10 61.50
CA GLN A 203 25.87 -1.16 62.47
C GLN A 203 25.78 -2.53 61.81
N GLN A 204 25.12 -2.65 60.64
CA GLN A 204 25.10 -3.89 59.86
C GLN A 204 26.51 -4.29 59.40
N GLN A 205 27.32 -3.33 58.94
CA GLN A 205 28.71 -3.59 58.57
C GLN A 205 29.59 -4.01 59.77
N ASN A 206 29.39 -3.41 60.94
CA ASN A 206 30.12 -3.83 62.15
C ASN A 206 29.71 -5.23 62.64
N ILE A 207 28.44 -5.61 62.50
CA ILE A 207 27.97 -6.98 62.82
C ILE A 207 28.58 -7.98 61.83
N GLU A 208 28.58 -7.69 60.53
CA GLU A 208 29.21 -8.54 59.50
C GLU A 208 30.73 -8.68 59.64
N ILE A 209 31.42 -7.68 60.22
CA ILE A 209 32.86 -7.73 60.51
C ILE A 209 33.14 -8.54 61.79
N ASN A 210 32.26 -8.48 62.79
CA ASN A 210 32.41 -9.20 64.06
C ASN A 210 32.00 -10.68 63.98
N GLU A 211 31.17 -11.07 62.99
CA GLU A 211 30.89 -12.48 62.67
C GLU A 211 31.97 -13.15 61.81
N LYS A 212 32.95 -12.39 61.30
CA LYS A 212 34.05 -12.86 60.44
C LYS A 212 35.43 -12.93 61.13
N SER A 213 35.52 -12.57 62.42
CA SER A 213 36.68 -12.81 63.31
C SER A 213 36.36 -13.92 64.30
#